data_AF-A0A3D4AB52-F1
#
_entry.id   AF-A0A3D4AB52-F1
#
_cell.length_a   1.000
_cell.length_b   1.000
_cell.length_c   1.000
_cell.angle_alpha   90.00
_cell.angle_beta   90.00
_cell.angle_gamma   90.00
#
_symmetry.space_group_name_H-M   'P 1'
#
loop_
_entity.id
_entity.type
_entity.pdbx_description
1 polymer ?
#
loop_
_entity_poly.entity_id
_entity_poly.type
_entity_poly.pdbx_seq_one_letter_code
_entity_poly.pdbx_strand_id
1 'polypeptide(L)'
;MESAASENETDSLSVPWIDIVRFVRQLSHDLRNHLNAAELQSAYIGELTADAELKAEIKRLRETLSGLTTILQKLSAGLGQIKTEFMSYGGADFIEDLRKKVANDFPKESAAINWDVQLSGATLDVDPQLLQHALIELFNNAFRHERGKGTLVATAKIDNDRFVFTLREPKSRFESSTENWGR
;
A
#
# COMPACT_ATOMS: atom_id res chain seq x y z
N MET A 1 -40.55 -39.57 -11.87
CA MET A 1 -39.60 -39.13 -12.90
C MET A 1 -40.31 -38.14 -13.77
N GLU A 2 -40.06 -36.84 -13.58
CA GLU A 2 -39.60 -35.94 -14.64
C GLU A 2 -39.27 -34.59 -14.00
N SER A 3 -38.11 -34.09 -14.36
CA SER A 3 -37.38 -32.99 -13.72
C SER A 3 -37.94 -31.64 -14.14
N ALA A 4 -38.42 -30.86 -13.18
CA ALA A 4 -38.41 -29.40 -13.30
C ALA A 4 -36.99 -28.92 -12.98
N ALA A 5 -36.13 -28.87 -14.00
CA ALA A 5 -34.89 -28.11 -13.90
C ALA A 5 -35.28 -26.63 -13.85
N SER A 6 -35.26 -26.06 -12.66
CA SER A 6 -35.28 -24.62 -12.44
C SER A 6 -34.03 -24.02 -13.07
N GLU A 7 -34.21 -23.25 -14.14
CA GLU A 7 -33.24 -22.29 -14.64
C GLU A 7 -32.89 -21.31 -13.51
N ASN A 8 -31.81 -21.61 -12.78
CA ASN A 8 -31.16 -20.64 -11.90
C ASN A 8 -30.33 -19.71 -12.78
N GLU A 9 -30.99 -18.77 -13.47
CA GLU A 9 -30.37 -17.51 -13.89
C GLU A 9 -30.13 -16.63 -12.65
N THR A 10 -29.25 -17.07 -11.77
CA THR A 10 -28.48 -16.12 -10.97
C THR A 10 -27.39 -15.59 -11.88
N ASP A 11 -27.68 -14.47 -12.54
CA ASP A 11 -26.74 -13.58 -13.20
C ASP A 11 -25.53 -13.33 -12.30
N SER A 12 -24.53 -14.19 -12.41
CA SER A 12 -23.20 -13.94 -11.89
C SER A 12 -22.57 -12.91 -12.82
N LEU A 13 -22.85 -11.63 -12.58
CA LEU A 13 -22.13 -10.50 -13.16
C LEU A 13 -20.68 -10.53 -12.67
N SER A 14 -19.90 -11.47 -13.20
CA SER A 14 -18.47 -11.60 -12.96
C SER A 14 -17.77 -10.67 -13.94
N VAL A 15 -17.49 -9.44 -13.50
CA VAL A 15 -16.69 -8.50 -14.30
C VAL A 15 -15.24 -8.98 -14.33
N PRO A 16 -14.63 -9.18 -15.51
CA PRO A 16 -13.23 -9.52 -15.62
C PRO A 16 -12.34 -8.48 -14.93
N TRP A 17 -11.36 -8.92 -14.13
CA TRP A 17 -10.41 -8.03 -13.47
C TRP A 17 -9.72 -7.07 -14.44
N ILE A 18 -9.44 -7.52 -15.68
CA ILE A 18 -8.85 -6.70 -16.72
C ILE A 18 -9.72 -5.49 -17.12
N ASP A 19 -11.05 -5.63 -17.06
CA ASP A 19 -11.98 -4.56 -17.38
C ASP A 19 -12.07 -3.54 -16.25
N ILE A 20 -11.99 -3.99 -14.99
CA ILE A 20 -11.85 -3.12 -13.82
C ILE A 20 -10.55 -2.31 -13.91
N VAL A 21 -9.42 -2.97 -14.23
CA VAL A 21 -8.12 -2.30 -14.40
C VAL A 21 -8.17 -1.27 -15.53
N ARG A 22 -8.76 -1.61 -16.68
CA ARG A 22 -8.94 -0.67 -17.80
C ARG A 22 -9.80 0.52 -17.40
N PHE A 23 -10.92 0.28 -16.74
CA PHE A 23 -11.82 1.32 -16.27
C PHE A 23 -11.11 2.28 -15.31
N VAL A 24 -10.43 1.77 -14.28
CA VAL A 24 -9.75 2.64 -13.31
C VAL A 24 -8.58 3.38 -13.94
N ARG A 25 -7.84 2.79 -14.89
CA ARG A 25 -6.80 3.51 -15.65
C ARG A 25 -7.39 4.67 -16.45
N GLN A 26 -8.49 4.44 -17.16
CA GLN A 26 -9.18 5.47 -17.93
C GLN A 26 -9.68 6.59 -17.02
N LEU A 27 -10.39 6.24 -15.94
CA LEU A 27 -10.87 7.20 -14.95
C LEU A 27 -9.72 8.00 -14.31
N SER A 28 -8.63 7.34 -13.94
CA SER A 28 -7.46 8.00 -13.36
C SER A 28 -6.80 8.98 -14.33
N HIS A 29 -6.75 8.62 -15.62
CA HIS A 29 -6.26 9.50 -16.67
C HIS A 29 -7.14 10.74 -16.81
N ASP A 30 -8.46 10.55 -16.90
CA ASP A 30 -9.40 11.65 -17.09
C ASP A 30 -9.43 12.59 -15.88
N LEU A 31 -9.41 12.05 -14.66
CA LEU A 31 -9.27 12.83 -13.43
C LEU A 31 -7.95 13.60 -13.37
N ARG A 32 -6.82 12.99 -13.76
CA ARG A 32 -5.52 13.69 -13.82
C ARG A 32 -5.57 14.85 -14.80
N ASN A 33 -6.26 14.71 -15.93
CA ASN A 33 -6.42 15.81 -16.88
C ASN A 33 -7.19 16.98 -16.28
N HIS A 34 -8.30 16.71 -15.59
CA HIS A 34 -9.07 17.76 -14.92
C HIS A 34 -8.29 18.41 -13.76
N LEU A 35 -7.54 17.63 -12.98
CA LEU A 35 -6.70 18.16 -11.89
C LEU A 35 -5.57 19.04 -12.43
N ASN A 36 -4.90 18.63 -13.51
CA ASN A 36 -3.87 19.44 -14.17
C ASN A 36 -4.44 20.78 -14.66
N ALA A 37 -5.66 20.78 -15.24
CA ALA A 37 -6.32 22.00 -15.66
C ALA A 37 -6.63 22.92 -14.46
N ALA A 38 -7.12 22.35 -13.34
CA ALA A 38 -7.37 23.10 -12.11
C ALA A 38 -6.07 23.65 -11.48
N GLU A 39 -4.97 22.92 -11.54
CA GLU A 39 -3.65 23.40 -11.09
C GLU A 39 -3.16 24.59 -11.92
N LEU A 40 -3.30 24.53 -13.25
CA LEU A 40 -2.94 25.64 -14.14
C LEU A 40 -3.83 26.87 -13.92
N GLN A 41 -5.14 26.68 -13.78
CA GLN A 41 -6.07 27.78 -13.50
C GLN A 41 -5.82 28.42 -12.14
N SER A 42 -5.58 27.62 -11.09
CA SER A 42 -5.26 28.16 -9.77
C SER A 42 -3.91 28.88 -9.75
N ALA A 43 -2.90 28.40 -10.48
CA ALA A 43 -1.66 29.13 -10.68
C ALA A 43 -1.90 30.50 -11.36
N TYR A 44 -2.69 30.52 -12.44
CA TYR A 44 -3.03 31.75 -13.16
C TYR A 44 -3.81 32.75 -12.30
N ILE A 45 -4.82 32.31 -11.54
CA ILE A 45 -5.55 33.17 -10.59
C ILE A 45 -4.57 33.71 -9.53
N GLY A 46 -3.61 32.91 -9.08
CA GLY A 46 -2.56 33.30 -8.14
C GLY A 46 -1.66 34.44 -8.66
N GLU A 47 -1.40 34.47 -9.97
CA GLU A 47 -0.64 35.53 -10.63
C GLU A 47 -1.46 36.81 -10.80
N LEU A 48 -2.77 36.70 -11.03
CA LEU A 48 -3.68 37.84 -11.21
C LEU A 48 -4.04 38.53 -9.90
N THR A 49 -4.01 37.82 -8.77
CA THR A 49 -4.37 38.41 -7.48
C THR A 49 -3.20 39.15 -6.83
N ALA A 50 -3.46 40.31 -6.23
CA ALA A 50 -2.53 41.01 -5.35
C ALA A 50 -2.83 40.77 -3.86
N ASP A 51 -4.02 40.25 -3.54
CA ASP A 51 -4.50 40.05 -2.17
C ASP A 51 -3.77 38.88 -1.49
N ALA A 52 -3.20 39.14 -0.32
CA ALA A 52 -2.38 38.18 0.41
C ALA A 52 -3.18 37.00 0.99
N GLU A 53 -4.44 37.24 1.40
CA GLU A 53 -5.34 36.21 1.91
C GLU A 53 -5.79 35.29 0.77
N LEU A 54 -6.17 35.87 -0.37
CA LEU A 54 -6.54 35.11 -1.55
C LEU A 54 -5.35 34.30 -2.11
N LYS A 55 -4.12 34.84 -2.06
CA LYS A 55 -2.91 34.08 -2.40
C LYS A 55 -2.67 32.87 -1.49
N ALA A 56 -2.89 33.03 -0.19
CA ALA A 56 -2.75 31.94 0.77
C ALA A 56 -3.76 30.81 0.49
N GLU A 57 -5.01 31.16 0.16
CA GLU A 57 -6.05 30.18 -0.15
C GLU A 57 -5.81 29.48 -1.49
N ILE A 58 -5.33 30.20 -2.52
CA ILE A 58 -4.90 29.60 -3.79
C ILE A 58 -3.74 28.61 -3.59
N LYS A 59 -2.80 28.93 -2.69
CA LYS A 59 -1.72 28.00 -2.35
C LYS A 59 -2.26 26.71 -1.72
N ARG A 60 -3.18 26.80 -0.76
CA ARG A 60 -3.82 25.64 -0.13
C ARG A 60 -4.62 24.80 -1.13
N LEU A 61 -5.34 25.44 -2.05
CA LEU A 61 -6.03 24.76 -3.14
C LEU A 61 -5.04 23.94 -3.99
N ARG A 62 -3.91 24.54 -4.37
CA ARG A 62 -2.86 23.85 -5.14
C ARG A 62 -2.24 22.68 -4.38
N GLU A 63 -2.00 22.82 -3.09
CA GLU A 63 -1.52 21.72 -2.23
C GLU A 63 -2.54 20.56 -2.20
N THR A 64 -3.83 20.87 -2.10
CA THR A 64 -4.91 19.89 -2.12
C THR A 64 -4.99 19.15 -3.46
N LEU A 65 -4.93 19.88 -4.58
CA LEU A 65 -4.92 19.30 -5.93
C LEU A 65 -3.72 18.36 -6.14
N SER A 66 -2.53 18.78 -5.69
CA SER A 66 -1.32 17.96 -5.77
C SER A 66 -1.43 16.67 -4.94
N GLY A 67 -2.03 16.76 -3.75
CA GLY A 67 -2.35 15.61 -2.91
C GLY A 67 -3.29 14.62 -3.61
N LEU A 68 -4.36 15.11 -4.24
CA LEU A 68 -5.30 14.27 -5.00
C LEU A 68 -4.63 13.59 -6.20
N THR A 69 -3.79 14.31 -6.94
CA THR A 69 -3.00 13.74 -8.05
C THR A 69 -2.11 12.60 -7.57
N THR A 70 -1.47 12.77 -6.40
CA THR A 70 -0.61 11.73 -5.78
C THR A 70 -1.40 10.49 -5.40
N ILE A 71 -2.60 10.65 -4.82
CA ILE A 71 -3.48 9.53 -4.46
C ILE A 71 -3.92 8.77 -5.70
N LEU A 72 -4.34 9.47 -6.76
CA LEU A 72 -4.74 8.84 -8.03
C LEU A 72 -3.58 8.10 -8.70
N GLN A 73 -2.36 8.63 -8.64
CA GLN A 73 -1.17 7.94 -9.13
C GLN A 73 -0.93 6.63 -8.37
N LYS A 74 -1.04 6.64 -7.04
CA LYS A 74 -0.89 5.42 -6.21
C LYS A 74 -1.98 4.39 -6.52
N LEU A 75 -3.23 4.83 -6.66
CA LEU A 75 -4.35 3.94 -7.01
C LEU A 75 -4.13 3.29 -8.39
N SER A 76 -3.78 4.09 -9.40
CA SER A 76 -3.51 3.59 -10.74
C SER A 76 -2.30 2.65 -10.79
N ALA A 77 -1.28 2.88 -9.97
CA ALA A 77 -0.12 2.00 -9.86
C ALA A 77 -0.47 0.66 -9.17
N GLY A 78 -1.27 0.71 -8.09
CA GLY A 78 -1.69 -0.49 -7.36
C GLY A 78 -2.61 -1.43 -8.15
N LEU A 79 -3.30 -0.91 -9.17
CA LEU A 79 -4.15 -1.69 -10.08
C LEU A 79 -3.42 -2.12 -11.36
N GLY A 80 -2.13 -1.82 -11.50
CA GLY A 80 -1.31 -2.33 -12.60
C GLY A 80 -1.25 -3.86 -12.60
N GLN A 81 -1.01 -4.47 -13.76
CA GLN A 81 -0.51 -5.85 -13.76
C GLN A 81 0.82 -5.82 -12.99
N ILE A 82 0.86 -6.51 -11.84
CA ILE A 82 2.09 -6.68 -11.09
C ILE A 82 2.99 -7.57 -11.93
N LYS A 83 3.95 -6.95 -12.64
CA LYS A 83 5.03 -7.68 -13.30
C LYS A 83 6.12 -7.85 -12.26
N THR A 84 6.20 -9.04 -11.69
CA THR A 84 7.26 -9.43 -10.76
C THR A 84 8.56 -9.66 -11.53
N GLU A 85 9.62 -8.97 -11.13
CA GLU A 85 10.97 -9.20 -11.66
C GLU A 85 11.77 -9.99 -10.61
N PHE A 86 11.70 -11.31 -10.72
CA PHE A 86 12.42 -12.22 -9.82
C PHE A 86 13.93 -12.13 -10.04
N MET A 87 14.66 -12.02 -8.95
CA MET A 87 16.10 -12.10 -8.93
C MET A 87 16.60 -12.86 -7.71
N SER A 88 17.75 -13.50 -7.89
CA SER A 88 18.53 -14.10 -6.81
C SER A 88 19.04 -13.00 -5.89
N TYR A 89 18.63 -13.04 -4.62
CA TYR A 89 18.91 -11.99 -3.64
C TYR A 89 19.27 -12.61 -2.28
N GLY A 90 20.31 -12.10 -1.62
CA GLY A 90 20.74 -12.62 -0.32
C GLY A 90 19.67 -12.43 0.75
N GLY A 91 19.26 -13.50 1.43
CA GLY A 91 18.20 -13.44 2.43
C GLY A 91 18.56 -12.55 3.63
N ALA A 92 19.81 -12.60 4.08
CA ALA A 92 20.32 -11.71 5.13
C ALA A 92 20.33 -10.24 4.66
N ASP A 93 20.79 -9.98 3.43
CA ASP A 93 20.81 -8.64 2.84
C ASP A 93 19.39 -8.08 2.71
N PHE A 94 18.43 -8.93 2.34
CA PHE A 94 17.02 -8.53 2.18
C PHE A 94 16.44 -8.03 3.51
N ILE A 95 16.70 -8.75 4.59
CA ILE A 95 16.22 -8.35 5.92
C ILE A 95 16.91 -7.08 6.42
N GLU A 96 18.20 -6.90 6.14
CA GLU A 96 18.90 -5.67 6.49
C GLU A 96 18.34 -4.45 5.73
N ASP A 97 18.03 -4.61 4.45
CA ASP A 97 17.42 -3.53 3.67
C ASP A 97 15.98 -3.25 4.10
N LEU A 98 15.19 -4.28 4.43
CA LEU A 98 13.88 -4.12 5.08
C LEU A 98 14.00 -3.37 6.40
N ARG A 99 14.96 -3.73 7.26
CA ARG A 99 15.19 -3.08 8.55
C ARG A 99 15.54 -1.60 8.39
N LYS A 100 16.43 -1.25 7.46
CA LYS A 100 16.75 0.17 7.14
C LYS A 100 15.51 0.92 6.68
N LYS A 101 14.70 0.29 5.82
CA LYS A 101 13.50 0.91 5.28
C LYS A 101 12.44 1.16 6.36
N VAL A 102 12.22 0.19 7.25
CA VAL A 102 11.34 0.34 8.42
C VAL A 102 11.86 1.41 9.38
N ALA A 103 13.17 1.49 9.62
CA ALA A 103 13.76 2.54 10.46
C ALA A 103 13.58 3.94 9.87
N ASN A 104 13.64 4.07 8.55
CA ASN A 104 13.42 5.33 7.85
C ASN A 104 11.94 5.75 7.85
N ASP A 105 11.04 4.80 7.59
CA ASP A 105 9.60 5.09 7.44
C ASP A 105 8.89 5.19 8.81
N PHE A 106 9.41 4.53 9.86
CA PHE A 106 8.86 4.51 11.23
C PHE A 106 9.95 4.73 12.30
N PRO A 107 10.57 5.93 12.38
CA PRO A 107 11.74 6.15 13.22
C PRO A 107 11.48 6.02 14.73
N LYS A 108 10.24 6.23 15.20
CA LYS A 108 9.90 6.12 16.63
C LYS A 108 9.61 4.68 17.04
N GLU A 109 8.95 3.93 16.16
CA GLU A 109 8.42 2.61 16.43
C GLU A 109 9.43 1.51 16.12
N SER A 110 10.35 1.75 15.18
CA SER A 110 11.36 0.79 14.74
C SER A 110 12.30 0.32 15.85
N ALA A 111 12.59 1.19 16.83
CA ALA A 111 13.41 0.84 17.99
C ALA A 111 12.75 -0.21 18.91
N ALA A 112 11.44 -0.41 18.81
CA ALA A 112 10.69 -1.38 19.60
C ALA A 112 10.55 -2.75 18.92
N ILE A 113 11.20 -2.95 17.77
CA ILE A 113 11.16 -4.22 17.02
C ILE A 113 12.35 -5.08 17.43
N ASN A 114 12.07 -6.28 17.92
CA ASN A 114 13.07 -7.32 18.09
C ASN A 114 13.15 -8.16 16.81
N TRP A 115 14.35 -8.25 16.22
CA TRP A 115 14.59 -9.00 14.99
C TRP A 115 15.26 -10.34 15.31
N ASP A 116 14.65 -11.45 14.88
CA ASP A 116 15.17 -12.82 14.98
C ASP A 116 15.38 -13.36 13.56
N VAL A 117 16.63 -13.32 13.09
CA VAL A 117 16.97 -13.61 11.69
C VAL A 117 17.81 -14.89 11.61
N GLN A 118 17.27 -15.89 10.95
CA GLN A 118 17.84 -17.23 10.78
C GLN A 118 18.00 -17.54 9.28
N LEU A 119 18.70 -16.66 8.56
CA LEU A 119 18.87 -16.70 7.10
C LEU A 119 20.35 -16.80 6.65
N SER A 120 21.23 -17.30 7.51
CA SER A 120 22.67 -17.35 7.23
C SER A 120 22.98 -18.14 5.94
N GLY A 121 23.44 -17.43 4.90
CA GLY A 121 23.78 -18.02 3.60
C GLY A 121 22.59 -18.39 2.71
N ALA A 122 21.36 -18.04 3.10
CA ALA A 122 20.17 -18.30 2.29
C ALA A 122 20.09 -17.31 1.11
N THR A 123 19.70 -17.81 -0.05
CA THR A 123 19.41 -17.02 -1.25
C THR A 123 17.93 -17.12 -1.55
N LEU A 124 17.30 -15.99 -1.82
CA LEU A 124 15.89 -15.86 -2.14
C LEU A 124 15.74 -15.59 -3.64
N ASP A 125 14.78 -16.25 -4.29
CA ASP A 125 14.34 -15.90 -5.64
C ASP A 125 13.06 -15.08 -5.53
N VAL A 126 13.21 -13.76 -5.46
CA VAL A 126 12.13 -12.83 -5.14
C VAL A 126 12.25 -11.55 -5.98
N ASP A 127 11.16 -10.82 -6.10
CA ASP A 127 11.22 -9.40 -6.43
C ASP A 127 11.42 -8.63 -5.11
N PRO A 128 12.64 -8.10 -4.84
CA PRO A 128 12.95 -7.51 -3.54
C PRO A 128 12.09 -6.28 -3.26
N GLN A 129 11.76 -5.50 -4.30
CA GLN A 129 11.00 -4.26 -4.14
C GLN A 129 9.54 -4.56 -3.77
N LEU A 130 8.91 -5.48 -4.50
CA LEU A 130 7.52 -5.86 -4.23
C LEU A 130 7.38 -6.60 -2.90
N LEU A 131 8.30 -7.52 -2.60
CA LEU A 131 8.25 -8.24 -1.32
C LEU A 131 8.51 -7.30 -0.15
N GLN A 132 9.48 -6.39 -0.25
CA GLN A 132 9.73 -5.38 0.77
C GLN A 132 8.49 -4.49 0.98
N HIS A 133 7.83 -4.05 -0.10
CA HIS A 133 6.61 -3.26 -0.01
C HIS A 133 5.50 -4.02 0.73
N ALA A 134 5.25 -5.29 0.38
CA ALA A 134 4.24 -6.11 1.04
C ALA A 134 4.53 -6.29 2.54
N LEU A 135 5.80 -6.49 2.93
CA LEU A 135 6.17 -6.62 4.33
C LEU A 135 6.05 -5.30 5.10
N ILE A 136 6.36 -4.15 4.47
CA ILE A 136 6.15 -2.82 5.06
C ILE A 136 4.68 -2.59 5.40
N GLU A 137 3.75 -3.07 4.58
CA GLU A 137 2.32 -2.94 4.89
C GLU A 137 1.92 -3.68 6.17
N LEU A 138 2.60 -4.78 6.52
CA LEU A 138 2.40 -5.45 7.81
C LEU A 138 2.83 -4.55 8.98
N PHE A 139 3.96 -3.84 8.83
CA PHE A 139 4.42 -2.87 9.83
C PHE A 139 3.49 -1.66 9.93
N ASN A 140 3.03 -1.10 8.79
CA ASN A 140 2.01 -0.06 8.75
C ASN A 140 0.78 -0.46 9.58
N ASN A 141 0.28 -1.67 9.35
CA ASN A 141 -0.87 -2.20 10.09
C ASN A 141 -0.57 -2.35 11.59
N ALA A 142 0.59 -2.93 11.93
CA ALA A 142 1.00 -3.14 13.32
C ALA A 142 1.24 -1.84 14.11
N PHE A 143 1.61 -0.73 13.44
CA PHE A 143 1.82 0.57 14.08
C PHE A 143 0.57 1.45 14.11
N ARG A 144 -0.33 1.33 13.14
CA ARG A 144 -1.58 2.10 13.09
C ARG A 144 -2.66 1.59 14.04
N HIS A 145 -2.65 0.30 14.33
CA HIS A 145 -3.68 -0.34 15.16
C HIS A 145 -3.17 -0.72 16.54
N GLU A 146 -4.10 -0.87 17.50
CA GLU A 146 -3.76 -1.19 18.88
C GLU A 146 -3.11 -2.57 18.96
N ARG A 147 -1.79 -2.60 19.14
CA ARG A 147 -0.96 -3.82 19.16
C ARG A 147 -0.79 -4.45 20.55
N GLY A 148 -1.44 -3.89 21.57
CA GLY A 148 -1.23 -4.23 22.99
C GLY A 148 0.08 -3.64 23.57
N LYS A 149 0.40 -3.99 24.82
CA LYS A 149 1.65 -3.61 25.49
C LYS A 149 2.67 -4.76 25.35
N GLY A 150 3.76 -4.53 24.61
CA GLY A 150 4.85 -5.49 24.47
C GLY A 150 5.73 -5.22 23.25
N THR A 151 6.81 -5.99 23.12
CA THR A 151 7.76 -5.90 22.00
C THR A 151 7.19 -6.52 20.74
N LEU A 152 7.36 -5.85 19.60
CA LEU A 152 7.04 -6.41 18.29
C LEU A 152 8.18 -7.34 17.87
N VAL A 153 7.90 -8.58 17.47
CA VAL A 153 8.96 -9.52 17.05
C VAL A 153 8.83 -9.79 15.56
N ALA A 154 9.89 -9.51 14.80
CA ALA A 154 10.01 -9.84 13.40
C ALA A 154 10.98 -11.03 13.25
N THR A 155 10.45 -12.17 12.83
CA THR A 155 11.25 -13.39 12.60
C THR A 155 11.37 -13.66 11.10
N ALA A 156 12.56 -13.98 10.64
CA ALA A 156 12.80 -14.38 9.26
C ALA A 156 13.64 -15.66 9.23
N LYS A 157 13.13 -16.72 8.60
CA LYS A 157 13.78 -18.04 8.54
C LYS A 157 13.49 -18.76 7.24
N ILE A 158 14.28 -19.78 6.94
CA ILE A 158 13.93 -20.80 5.94
C ILE A 158 13.24 -21.97 6.66
N ASP A 159 12.06 -22.34 6.18
CA ASP A 159 11.27 -23.46 6.69
C ASP A 159 10.77 -24.29 5.51
N ASN A 160 11.19 -25.55 5.41
CA ASN A 160 10.90 -26.45 4.28
C ASN A 160 11.16 -25.82 2.90
N ASP A 161 12.38 -25.30 2.69
CA ASP A 161 12.81 -24.59 1.47
C ASP A 161 11.98 -23.35 1.10
N ARG A 162 11.21 -22.81 2.05
CA ARG A 162 10.45 -21.58 1.85
C ARG A 162 10.95 -20.50 2.79
N PHE A 163 11.04 -19.30 2.26
CA PHE A 163 11.20 -18.12 3.07
C PHE A 163 9.94 -17.86 3.87
N VAL A 164 10.07 -17.79 5.19
CA VAL A 164 8.99 -17.46 6.11
C VAL A 164 9.37 -16.23 6.90
N PHE A 165 8.62 -15.15 6.65
CA PHE A 165 8.64 -13.94 7.46
C PHE A 165 7.43 -13.92 8.39
N THR A 166 7.65 -13.65 9.68
CA THR A 166 6.60 -13.57 10.68
C THR A 166 6.71 -12.25 11.43
N LEU A 167 5.62 -11.48 11.46
CA LEU A 167 5.48 -10.33 12.34
C LEU A 167 4.54 -10.69 13.49
N ARG A 168 5.07 -10.80 14.70
CA ARG A 168 4.32 -11.16 15.90
C ARG A 168 4.00 -9.92 16.72
N GLU A 169 2.71 -9.63 16.81
CA GLU A 169 2.16 -8.56 17.66
C GLU A 169 1.68 -9.13 19.00
N PRO A 170 1.94 -8.47 20.14
CA PRO A 170 1.43 -8.86 21.45
C PRO A 170 -0.04 -8.44 21.65
N LYS A 171 -0.90 -8.74 20.67
CA LYS A 171 -2.34 -8.45 20.75
C LYS A 171 -3.00 -9.39 21.76
N SER A 172 -3.77 -8.81 22.68
CA SER A 172 -4.55 -9.56 23.66
C SER A 172 -5.82 -10.17 23.06
N ARG A 173 -6.34 -9.61 21.95
CA ARG A 173 -7.49 -10.11 21.18
C ARG A 173 -7.31 -9.78 19.70
N PHE A 174 -7.70 -10.69 18.81
CA PHE A 174 -7.72 -10.47 17.35
C PHE A 174 -8.99 -9.72 16.91
N GLU A 175 -10.10 -9.94 17.62
CA GLU A 175 -11.40 -9.30 17.37
C GLU A 175 -11.40 -7.86 17.90
N SER A 176 -10.95 -6.94 17.06
CA SER A 176 -11.16 -5.50 17.25
C SER A 176 -12.30 -5.08 16.32
N SER A 177 -13.18 -4.18 16.77
CA SER A 177 -14.23 -3.63 15.90
C SER A 177 -13.61 -3.04 14.63
N THR A 178 -14.11 -3.45 13.46
CA THR A 178 -13.67 -2.95 12.14
C THR A 178 -14.35 -1.64 11.73
N GLU A 179 -15.22 -1.08 12.58
CA GLU A 179 -16.02 0.12 12.30
C GLU A 179 -15.18 1.39 12.00
N ASN A 180 -13.89 1.37 12.32
CA ASN A 180 -12.96 2.48 12.07
C ASN A 180 -11.85 2.14 11.07
N TRP A 181 -11.99 1.06 10.30
CA TRP A 181 -11.04 0.79 9.21
C TRP A 181 -11.25 1.77 8.07
N GLY A 182 -10.23 2.58 7.75
CA GLY A 182 -10.23 3.47 6.58
C GLY A 182 -10.84 4.86 6.78
N ARG A 183 -11.04 5.30 8.02
CA ARG A 183 -11.31 6.72 8.35
C ARG A 183 -10.03 7.51 8.55
#